data_AF-A0A3P8K9M9-F1
#
_entry.id   AF-A0A3P8K9M9-F1
#
_cell.length_a   1.000
_cell.length_b   1.000
_cell.length_c   1.000
_cell.angle_alpha   90.00
_cell.angle_beta   90.00
_cell.angle_gamma   90.00
#
_symmetry.space_group_name_H-M   'P 1'
#
loop_
_entity.id
_entity.type
_entity.pdbx_description
1 polymer ?
#
loop_
_entity_poly.entity_id
_entity_poly.type
_entity_poly.pdbx_seq_one_letter_code
_entity_poly.pdbx_strand_id
1 'polypeptide(L)'
;MRLRWWIFLVAVLLCGASLAWAAASGPDPFPTHWGAGGTADSWSPRGSAVGLLAVTTAAVGALFGVLAACTTAIPDRLINLPPTARSYWLSPDHRPGLDALLQRYLLTVGTAVLLLLAVSVTSTIVRPDGSAVIDAGIWIVLAVIAVSSGHLVWRLVRPPADNLAA
;
A
#
# COMPACT_ATOMS: atom_id res chain seq x y z
N MET A 1 -15.50 -7.15 -4.58
CA MET A 1 -14.82 -5.85 -4.44
C MET A 1 -14.88 -5.28 -3.01
N ARG A 2 -16.03 -5.32 -2.34
CA ARG A 2 -16.22 -4.75 -0.99
C ARG A 2 -15.24 -5.24 0.09
N LEU A 3 -14.88 -6.52 0.11
CA LEU A 3 -13.95 -7.08 1.12
C LEU A 3 -12.59 -6.36 1.15
N ARG A 4 -12.01 -6.04 -0.01
CA ARG A 4 -10.69 -5.39 -0.07
C ARG A 4 -10.73 -3.96 0.46
N TRP A 5 -11.83 -3.25 0.20
CA TRP A 5 -12.08 -1.96 0.80
C TRP A 5 -12.16 -2.05 2.31
N TRP A 6 -12.87 -3.05 2.85
CA TRP A 6 -12.92 -3.25 4.30
C TRP A 6 -11.55 -3.55 4.90
N ILE A 7 -10.75 -4.43 4.27
CA ILE A 7 -9.39 -4.72 4.71
C ILE A 7 -8.54 -3.44 4.72
N PHE A 8 -8.62 -2.64 3.64
CA PHE A 8 -7.90 -1.38 3.54
C PHE A 8 -8.33 -0.38 4.62
N LEU A 9 -9.63 -0.22 4.84
CA LEU A 9 -10.17 0.67 5.87
C LEU A 9 -9.76 0.21 7.28
N VAL A 10 -9.74 -1.10 7.54
CA VAL A 10 -9.21 -1.65 8.79
C VAL A 10 -7.74 -1.29 8.94
N ALA A 11 -6.92 -1.40 7.90
CA ALA A 11 -5.50 -0.99 7.96
C ALA A 11 -5.35 0.52 8.26
N VAL A 12 -6.19 1.39 7.67
CA VAL A 12 -6.23 2.82 8.00
C VAL A 12 -6.57 3.04 9.49
N LEU A 13 -7.59 2.35 9.99
CA LEU A 13 -8.00 2.45 11.40
C LEU A 13 -6.92 1.96 12.36
N LEU A 14 -6.23 0.86 12.02
CA LEU A 14 -5.10 0.34 12.80
C LEU A 14 -3.95 1.35 12.85
N CYS A 15 -3.64 2.03 11.74
CA CYS A 15 -2.64 3.09 11.75
C CYS A 15 -3.07 4.24 12.67
N GLY A 16 -4.31 4.72 12.55
CA GLY A 16 -4.84 5.78 13.41
C GLY A 16 -4.78 5.41 14.90
N ALA A 17 -5.16 4.19 15.25
CA ALA A 17 -5.06 3.67 16.61
C ALA A 17 -3.60 3.60 17.10
N SER A 18 -2.67 3.13 16.26
CA SER A 18 -1.24 3.07 16.61
C SER A 18 -0.65 4.47 16.86
N LEU A 19 -1.05 5.47 16.07
CA LEU A 19 -0.62 6.87 16.23
C LEU A 19 -1.18 7.50 17.50
N ALA A 20 -2.46 7.26 17.80
CA ALA A 20 -3.08 7.72 19.03
C ALA A 20 -2.38 7.14 20.26
N TRP A 21 -2.01 5.85 20.21
CA TRP A 21 -1.24 5.21 21.26
C TRP A 21 0.19 5.78 21.37
N ALA A 22 0.87 5.99 20.24
CA ALA A 22 2.19 6.60 20.20
C ALA A 22 2.21 8.03 20.76
N ALA A 23 1.17 8.82 20.51
CA ALA A 23 1.03 10.16 21.07
C ALA A 23 0.97 10.13 22.61
N ALA A 24 0.27 9.13 23.19
CA ALA A 24 0.07 9.01 24.62
C ALA A 24 1.24 8.32 25.36
N SER A 25 1.87 7.32 24.73
CA SER A 25 2.77 6.38 25.41
C SER A 25 4.12 6.19 24.72
N GLY A 26 4.35 6.82 23.56
CA GLY A 26 5.62 6.71 22.85
C GLY A 26 6.78 7.33 23.64
N PRO A 27 8.02 6.86 23.41
CA PRO A 27 9.21 7.43 24.03
C PRO A 27 9.46 8.86 23.51
N ASP A 28 10.25 9.62 24.26
CA ASP A 28 10.80 10.90 23.83
C ASP A 28 12.30 10.90 24.20
N PRO A 29 13.23 10.79 23.23
CA PRO A 29 13.02 10.90 21.79
C PRO A 29 12.29 9.70 21.16
N PHE A 30 11.67 9.93 20.00
CA PHE A 30 10.86 8.96 19.27
C PHE A 30 11.58 8.50 17.98
N PRO A 31 11.69 7.18 17.71
CA PRO A 31 12.28 6.68 16.48
C PRO A 31 11.49 7.12 15.24
N THR A 32 12.18 7.66 14.24
CA THR A 32 11.57 8.17 13.00
C THR A 32 11.98 7.41 11.74
N HIS A 33 13.07 6.64 11.80
CA HIS A 33 13.52 5.77 10.71
C HIS A 33 14.10 4.47 11.28
N TRP A 34 13.95 3.41 10.48
CA TRP A 34 14.42 2.08 10.79
C TRP A 34 15.31 1.59 9.65
N GLY A 35 16.51 1.14 9.99
CA GLY A 35 17.40 0.51 9.02
C GLY A 35 16.88 -0.86 8.58
N ALA A 36 17.54 -1.43 7.56
CA ALA A 36 17.17 -2.73 6.97
C ALA A 36 17.34 -3.95 7.90
N GLY A 37 17.84 -3.76 9.13
CA GLY A 37 17.86 -4.77 10.19
C GLY A 37 16.85 -4.52 11.31
N GLY A 38 15.90 -3.60 11.11
CA GLY A 38 14.88 -3.25 12.10
C GLY A 38 15.42 -2.48 13.31
N THR A 39 16.62 -1.89 13.22
CA THR A 39 17.22 -1.02 14.24
C THR A 39 16.88 0.44 13.96
N ALA A 40 16.50 1.19 14.99
CA ALA A 40 16.27 2.63 14.85
C ALA A 40 17.60 3.36 14.60
N ASP A 41 17.66 4.15 13.54
CA ASP A 41 18.88 4.88 13.14
C ASP A 41 18.67 6.41 13.08
N SER A 42 17.43 6.88 13.27
CA SER A 42 17.11 8.29 13.47
C SER A 42 15.96 8.49 14.46
N TRP A 43 16.00 9.64 15.13
CA TRP A 43 15.15 9.97 16.25
C TRP A 43 14.76 11.44 16.23
N SER A 44 13.61 11.79 16.79
CA SER A 44 13.13 13.17 16.87
C SER A 44 12.22 13.36 18.09
N PRO A 45 11.94 14.61 18.53
CA PRO A 45 10.98 14.84 19.60
C PRO A 45 9.62 14.22 19.27
N ARG A 46 9.02 13.51 20.23
CA ARG A 46 7.81 12.70 20.02
C ARG A 46 6.67 13.46 19.34
N GLY A 47 6.37 14.67 19.81
CA GLY A 47 5.28 15.48 19.25
C GLY A 47 5.47 15.76 17.76
N SER A 48 6.70 16.11 17.35
CA SER A 48 7.03 16.36 15.94
C SER A 48 6.99 15.09 15.09
N ALA A 49 7.54 13.98 15.61
CA ALA A 49 7.58 12.69 14.93
C ALA A 49 6.17 12.13 14.69
N VAL A 50 5.34 12.08 15.74
CA VAL A 50 3.97 11.57 15.65
C VAL A 50 3.10 12.46 14.74
N GLY A 51 3.26 13.79 14.82
CA GLY A 51 2.56 14.71 13.93
C GLY A 51 2.89 14.46 12.45
N LEU A 52 4.16 14.32 12.11
CA LEU A 52 4.60 14.01 10.74
C LEU A 52 4.10 12.64 10.28
N LEU A 53 4.18 11.62 11.13
CA LEU A 53 3.69 10.27 10.81
C LEU A 53 2.17 10.25 10.61
N ALA A 54 1.42 11.05 11.36
CA ALA A 54 -0.03 11.18 11.19
C ALA A 54 -0.38 11.80 9.84
N VAL A 55 0.29 12.89 9.44
CA VAL A 55 0.12 13.51 8.12
C VAL A 55 0.49 12.53 7.01
N THR A 56 1.63 11.84 7.16
CA THR A 56 2.11 10.85 6.17
C THR A 56 1.12 9.70 6.02
N THR A 57 0.63 9.15 7.13
CA THR A 57 -0.37 8.07 7.13
C THR A 57 -1.66 8.50 6.45
N ALA A 58 -2.16 9.70 6.77
CA ALA A 58 -3.35 10.25 6.14
C ALA A 58 -3.15 10.45 4.63
N ALA A 59 -2.00 10.99 4.22
CA ALA A 59 -1.65 11.21 2.82
C ALA A 59 -1.53 9.89 2.05
N VAL A 60 -0.86 8.87 2.60
CA VAL A 60 -0.72 7.54 1.99
C VAL A 60 -2.08 6.84 1.89
N GLY A 61 -2.88 6.87 2.97
CA GLY A 61 -4.23 6.32 2.97
C GLY A 61 -5.13 6.99 1.93
N ALA A 62 -5.10 8.32 1.86
CA ALA A 62 -5.83 9.08 0.84
C ALA A 62 -5.33 8.76 -0.57
N LEU A 63 -4.02 8.71 -0.79
CA LEU A 63 -3.43 8.43 -2.10
C LEU A 63 -3.91 7.08 -2.65
N PHE A 64 -3.71 5.99 -1.89
CA PHE A 64 -4.12 4.66 -2.35
C PHE A 64 -5.64 4.50 -2.43
N GLY A 65 -6.38 5.06 -1.48
CA GLY A 65 -7.84 5.05 -1.50
C GLY A 65 -8.41 5.78 -2.71
N VAL A 66 -7.98 7.02 -2.95
CA VAL A 66 -8.45 7.82 -4.10
C VAL A 66 -8.07 7.16 -5.41
N LEU A 67 -6.82 6.72 -5.58
CA LEU A 67 -6.41 6.03 -6.81
C LEU A 67 -7.25 4.76 -7.05
N ALA A 68 -7.53 3.97 -6.00
CA ALA A 68 -8.35 2.78 -6.10
C ALA A 68 -9.83 3.07 -6.41
N ALA A 69 -10.37 4.18 -5.90
CA ALA A 69 -11.74 4.63 -6.19
C ALA A 69 -11.88 5.19 -7.61
N CYS A 70 -10.82 5.79 -8.14
CA CYS A 70 -10.82 6.47 -9.42
C CYS A 70 -10.34 5.62 -10.60
N THR A 71 -10.16 4.30 -10.45
CA THR A 71 -9.65 3.44 -11.53
C THR A 71 -10.51 3.49 -12.79
N THR A 72 -11.84 3.58 -12.62
CA THR A 72 -12.80 3.71 -13.74
C THR A 72 -12.76 5.09 -14.42
N ALA A 73 -12.18 6.10 -13.77
CA ALA A 73 -12.07 7.46 -14.29
C ALA A 73 -10.77 7.72 -15.07
N ILE A 74 -9.86 6.75 -15.14
CA ILE A 74 -8.57 6.90 -15.84
C ILE A 74 -8.82 6.93 -17.35
N PRO A 75 -8.43 7.99 -18.08
CA PRO A 75 -8.58 8.01 -19.54
C PRO A 75 -7.63 7.01 -20.23
N ASP A 76 -8.11 6.38 -21.31
CA ASP A 76 -7.38 5.38 -22.12
C ASP A 76 -6.01 5.85 -22.60
N ARG A 77 -5.87 7.16 -22.87
CA ARG A 77 -4.62 7.78 -23.30
C ARG A 77 -3.52 7.78 -22.23
N LEU A 78 -3.88 7.64 -20.96
CA LEU A 78 -2.92 7.57 -19.84
C LEU A 78 -2.48 6.14 -19.51
N ILE A 79 -3.15 5.14 -20.07
CA ILE A 79 -2.85 3.73 -19.83
C ILE A 79 -1.87 3.28 -20.90
N ASN A 80 -0.62 3.00 -20.55
CA ASN A 80 0.38 2.48 -21.48
C ASN A 80 0.41 0.94 -21.42
N LEU A 81 0.15 0.27 -22.54
CA LEU A 81 0.12 -1.19 -22.67
C LEU A 81 0.71 -1.60 -24.03
N PRO A 82 1.27 -2.82 -24.16
CA PRO A 82 1.67 -3.36 -25.46
C PRO A 82 0.49 -3.36 -26.45
N PRO A 83 0.71 -3.12 -27.76
CA PRO A 83 -0.37 -2.94 -28.73
C PRO A 83 -1.42 -4.07 -28.72
N THR A 84 -0.97 -5.32 -28.61
CA THR A 84 -1.84 -6.52 -28.58
C THR A 84 -2.70 -6.61 -27.32
N ALA A 85 -2.15 -6.24 -26.17
CA ALA A 85 -2.88 -6.22 -24.91
C ALA A 85 -3.79 -4.98 -24.80
N ARG A 86 -3.37 -3.86 -25.39
CA ARG A 86 -4.08 -2.59 -25.36
C ARG A 86 -5.46 -2.71 -25.99
N SER A 87 -5.55 -3.29 -27.20
CA SER A 87 -6.82 -3.44 -27.91
C SER A 87 -7.81 -4.32 -27.15
N TYR A 88 -7.31 -5.37 -26.48
CA TYR A 88 -8.13 -6.21 -25.61
C TYR A 88 -8.62 -5.46 -24.38
N TRP A 89 -7.71 -4.94 -23.54
CA TRP A 89 -8.06 -4.37 -22.23
C TRP A 89 -8.84 -3.06 -22.31
N LEU A 90 -8.64 -2.28 -23.36
CA LEU A 90 -9.36 -1.02 -23.57
C LEU A 90 -10.64 -1.18 -24.38
N SER A 91 -11.01 -2.42 -24.79
CA SER A 91 -12.33 -2.64 -25.38
C SER A 91 -13.42 -2.45 -24.31
N PRO A 92 -14.65 -2.02 -24.71
CA PRO A 92 -15.76 -1.83 -23.77
C PRO A 92 -16.04 -3.06 -22.89
N ASP A 93 -15.90 -4.26 -23.47
CA ASP A 93 -16.21 -5.52 -22.79
C ASP A 93 -15.19 -5.90 -21.71
N HIS A 94 -13.92 -5.55 -21.88
CA HIS A 94 -12.85 -5.94 -20.95
C HIS A 94 -12.39 -4.81 -20.03
N ARG A 95 -12.76 -3.56 -20.34
CA ARG A 95 -12.37 -2.39 -19.55
C ARG A 95 -12.75 -2.48 -18.06
N PRO A 96 -13.96 -2.92 -17.68
CA PRO A 96 -14.29 -3.13 -16.27
C PRO A 96 -13.36 -4.14 -15.57
N GLY A 97 -12.86 -5.13 -16.31
CA GLY A 97 -11.88 -6.11 -15.84
C GLY A 97 -10.51 -5.49 -15.58
N LEU A 98 -10.05 -4.59 -16.46
CA LEU A 98 -8.83 -3.80 -16.26
C LEU A 98 -8.94 -2.94 -14.99
N ASP A 99 -10.03 -2.20 -14.84
CA ASP A 99 -10.26 -1.32 -13.70
C ASP A 99 -10.25 -2.13 -12.38
N ALA A 100 -10.86 -3.31 -12.39
CA ALA A 100 -10.87 -4.23 -11.26
C ALA A 100 -9.47 -4.77 -10.89
N LEU A 101 -8.61 -5.02 -11.89
CA LEU A 101 -7.23 -5.45 -11.68
C LEU A 101 -6.39 -4.33 -11.05
N LEU A 102 -6.50 -3.11 -11.57
CA LEU A 102 -5.81 -1.94 -11.04
C LEU A 102 -6.26 -1.62 -9.61
N GLN A 103 -7.57 -1.62 -9.35
CA GLN A 103 -8.11 -1.36 -8.01
C GLN A 103 -7.60 -2.41 -7.00
N ARG A 104 -7.60 -3.68 -7.40
CA ARG A 104 -7.08 -4.77 -6.56
C ARG A 104 -5.61 -4.54 -6.21
N TYR A 105 -4.79 -4.22 -7.20
CA TYR A 105 -3.37 -3.94 -7.00
C TYR A 105 -3.17 -2.79 -6.02
N LEU A 106 -3.84 -1.66 -6.24
CA LEU A 106 -3.72 -0.46 -5.41
C LEU A 106 -4.14 -0.72 -3.96
N LEU A 107 -5.28 -1.41 -3.74
CA LEU A 107 -5.74 -1.73 -2.39
C LEU A 107 -4.80 -2.72 -1.69
N THR A 108 -4.24 -3.70 -2.41
CA THR A 108 -3.29 -4.66 -1.83
C THR A 108 -1.99 -3.97 -1.40
N VAL A 109 -1.39 -3.17 -2.29
CA VAL A 109 -0.15 -2.44 -1.96
C VAL A 109 -0.39 -1.41 -0.87
N GLY A 110 -1.46 -0.60 -0.98
CA GLY A 110 -1.82 0.40 0.02
C GLY A 110 -2.06 -0.21 1.40
N THR A 111 -2.75 -1.35 1.47
CA THR A 111 -2.95 -2.09 2.74
C THR A 111 -1.60 -2.53 3.33
N ALA A 112 -0.72 -3.13 2.53
CA ALA A 112 0.57 -3.61 3.00
C ALA A 112 1.43 -2.47 3.57
N VAL A 113 1.49 -1.33 2.87
CA VAL A 113 2.21 -0.13 3.32
C VAL A 113 1.62 0.42 4.61
N LEU A 114 0.29 0.54 4.72
CA LEU A 114 -0.38 0.99 5.94
C LEU A 114 -0.10 0.05 7.12
N LEU A 115 -0.20 -1.27 6.92
CA LEU A 115 0.11 -2.22 7.99
C LEU A 115 1.57 -2.14 8.44
N LEU A 116 2.51 -1.92 7.52
CA LEU A 116 3.90 -1.66 7.89
C LEU A 116 4.05 -0.37 8.70
N LEU A 117 3.36 0.71 8.32
CA LEU A 117 3.34 1.94 9.11
C LEU A 117 2.79 1.70 10.52
N ALA A 118 1.67 1.00 10.66
CA ALA A 118 1.09 0.68 11.96
C ALA A 118 2.05 -0.15 12.83
N VAL A 119 2.66 -1.19 12.27
CA VAL A 119 3.65 -2.04 12.97
C VAL A 119 4.89 -1.25 13.36
N SER A 120 5.39 -0.38 12.48
CA SER A 120 6.54 0.49 12.76
C SER A 120 6.23 1.43 13.91
N VAL A 121 5.07 2.11 13.89
CA VAL A 121 4.63 3.00 14.97
C VAL A 121 4.47 2.23 16.28
N THR A 122 3.79 1.08 16.29
CA THR A 122 3.66 0.26 17.50
C THR A 122 5.02 -0.21 18.03
N SER A 123 5.94 -0.58 17.15
CA SER A 123 7.29 -1.03 17.54
C SER A 123 8.12 0.07 18.18
N THR A 124 7.91 1.35 17.85
CA THR A 124 8.55 2.48 18.58
C THR A 124 8.18 2.50 20.06
N ILE A 125 7.02 1.97 20.44
CA ILE A 125 6.53 1.96 21.82
C ILE A 125 7.06 0.71 22.54
N VAL A 126 6.97 -0.45 21.87
CA VAL A 126 7.27 -1.75 22.48
C VAL A 126 8.76 -2.06 22.49
N ARG A 127 9.48 -1.68 21.43
CA ARG A 127 10.91 -2.00 21.22
C ARG A 127 11.63 -0.87 20.47
N PRO A 128 11.81 0.30 21.12
CA PRO A 128 12.30 1.51 20.47
C PRO A 128 13.70 1.38 19.84
N ASP A 129 14.56 0.53 20.39
CA ASP A 129 15.95 0.36 19.90
C ASP A 129 16.06 -0.64 18.74
N GLY A 130 15.10 -1.56 18.58
CA GLY A 130 15.19 -2.61 17.58
C GLY A 130 14.04 -3.61 17.59
N SER A 131 13.49 -3.90 16.40
CA SER A 131 12.36 -4.80 16.22
C SER A 131 12.57 -5.75 15.04
N ALA A 132 12.75 -7.03 15.33
CA ALA A 132 12.77 -8.09 14.32
C ALA A 132 11.43 -8.18 13.53
N VAL A 133 10.34 -7.69 14.13
CA VAL A 133 9.04 -7.60 13.45
C VAL A 133 9.05 -6.53 12.36
N ILE A 134 9.75 -5.40 12.58
CA ILE A 134 9.94 -4.39 11.54
C ILE A 134 10.81 -4.95 10.42
N ASP A 135 11.95 -5.56 10.76
CA ASP A 135 12.87 -6.16 9.77
C ASP A 135 12.10 -7.11 8.84
N ALA A 136 11.44 -8.13 9.42
CA ALA A 136 10.59 -9.03 8.65
C ALA A 136 9.49 -8.29 7.89
N GLY A 137 8.85 -7.29 8.51
CA GLY A 137 7.79 -6.49 7.92
C GLY A 137 8.22 -5.75 6.65
N ILE A 138 9.41 -5.15 6.63
CA ILE A 138 9.97 -4.46 5.46
C ILE A 138 10.09 -5.45 4.29
N TRP A 139 10.72 -6.60 4.53
CA TRP A 139 10.91 -7.62 3.51
C TRP A 139 9.59 -8.22 3.02
N ILE A 140 8.63 -8.44 3.93
CA ILE A 140 7.28 -8.91 3.57
C ILE A 140 6.58 -7.89 2.67
N VAL A 141 6.61 -6.59 2.99
CA VAL A 141 5.99 -5.57 2.15
C VAL A 141 6.67 -5.48 0.79
N LEU A 142 8.00 -5.52 0.73
CA LEU A 142 8.73 -5.55 -0.53
C LEU A 142 8.35 -6.78 -1.37
N ALA A 143 8.23 -7.95 -0.75
CA ALA A 143 7.78 -9.17 -1.43
C ALA A 143 6.33 -9.03 -1.93
N VAL A 144 5.42 -8.47 -1.12
CA VAL A 144 4.03 -8.21 -1.53
C VAL A 144 3.97 -7.26 -2.72
N ILE A 145 4.76 -6.18 -2.72
CA ILE A 145 4.86 -5.26 -3.85
C ILE A 145 5.39 -6.00 -5.08
N ALA A 146 6.52 -6.69 -4.98
CA ALA A 146 7.14 -7.40 -6.09
C ALA A 146 6.20 -8.44 -6.71
N VAL A 147 5.58 -9.29 -5.89
CA VAL A 147 4.62 -10.31 -6.34
C VAL A 147 3.37 -9.67 -6.94
N SER A 148 2.83 -8.62 -6.32
CA SER A 148 1.63 -7.94 -6.83
C SER A 148 1.88 -7.24 -8.15
N SER A 149 3.03 -6.58 -8.31
CA SER A 149 3.44 -5.93 -9.55
C SER A 149 3.71 -6.97 -10.65
N GLY A 150 4.42 -8.05 -10.33
CA GLY A 150 4.67 -9.16 -11.25
C GLY A 150 3.38 -9.82 -11.73
N HIS A 151 2.46 -10.09 -10.81
CA HIS A 151 1.14 -10.62 -11.14
C HIS A 151 0.33 -9.65 -11.99
N LEU A 152 0.31 -8.35 -11.66
CA LEU A 152 -0.37 -7.33 -12.46
C LEU A 152 0.19 -7.29 -13.88
N VAL A 153 1.51 -7.17 -14.03
CA VAL A 153 2.18 -7.14 -15.35
C VAL A 153 1.87 -8.40 -16.13
N TRP A 154 1.99 -9.58 -15.51
CA TRP A 154 1.69 -10.86 -16.16
C TRP A 154 0.26 -10.92 -16.69
N ARG A 155 -0.73 -10.47 -15.90
CA ARG A 155 -2.13 -10.38 -16.33
C ARG A 155 -2.31 -9.38 -17.47
N LEU A 156 -1.67 -8.22 -17.38
CA LEU A 156 -1.79 -7.18 -18.40
C LEU A 156 -1.21 -7.62 -19.74
N VAL A 157 -0.07 -8.32 -19.75
CA VAL A 157 0.59 -8.73 -21.00
C VAL A 157 0.04 -10.03 -21.60
N ARG A 158 -0.71 -10.82 -20.82
CA ARG A 158 -1.32 -12.09 -21.26
C ARG A 158 -2.83 -12.05 -21.00
N PRO A 159 -3.60 -11.29 -21.81
CA PRO A 159 -5.05 -11.36 -21.73
C PRO A 159 -5.53 -12.81 -21.96
N PRO A 160 -6.59 -13.27 -21.27
CA PRO A 160 -7.17 -14.60 -21.49
C PRO A 160 -7.43 -14.83 -22.98
N ALA A 161 -6.91 -15.94 -23.53
CA ALA A 161 -6.83 -16.19 -24.97
C ALA A 161 -8.18 -16.52 -25.64
N ASP A 162 -9.28 -16.52 -24.90
CA ASP A 162 -10.51 -17.23 -25.29
C ASP A 162 -11.28 -16.60 -26.46
N ASN A 163 -10.88 -15.45 -27.01
CA ASN A 163 -11.61 -14.77 -28.09
C ASN A 163 -10.75 -14.35 -29.31
N LEU A 164 -9.60 -14.98 -29.58
CA LEU A 164 -8.90 -14.76 -30.86
C LEU A 164 -9.42 -15.64 -32.02
N ALA A 165 -10.54 -16.35 -31.81
CA ALA A 165 -11.09 -17.30 -32.77
C ALA A 165 -12.64 -17.28 -32.88
N ALA A 166 -13.27 -16.12 -32.67
CA ALA A 166 -14.70 -15.92 -32.96
C ALA A 166 -14.90 -14.68 -33.83
#